data_AF-A0A226MAP7-F1
#
_entry.id   AF-A0A226MAP7-F1
#
_cell.length_a   1.000
_cell.length_b   1.000
_cell.length_c   1.000
_cell.angle_alpha   90.00
_cell.angle_beta   90.00
_cell.angle_gamma   90.00
#
_symmetry.space_group_name_H-M   'P 1'
#
loop_
_entity.id
_entity.type
_entity.pdbx_description
1 polymer ?
#
loop_
_entity_poly.entity_id
_entity_poly.type
_entity_poly.pdbx_seq_one_letter_code
_entity_poly.pdbx_strand_id
1 'polypeptide(L)'
;PDLAAWLCFPDFDECTVYGTCSQSCTNTEGSYTCSCVEGYLLQPDNRSCKAKNEPVDRPPVLLIANSQNILATYLSGAPVPNITPTSAKQTTAMDFNYVEDTVCWVHVGDSASQTVLKCARIPNLKGFVEERSINISLSLHR
;
A
#
# COMPACT_ATOMS: atom_id res chain seq x y z
N PRO A 1 57.17 -17.09 2.16
CA PRO A 1 55.91 -17.06 1.38
C PRO A 1 54.73 -17.23 2.32
N ASP A 2 54.00 -16.15 2.53
CA ASP A 2 53.03 -16.02 3.61
C ASP A 2 51.77 -16.84 3.32
N LEU A 3 51.52 -17.88 4.13
CA LEU A 3 50.34 -18.74 4.04
C LEU A 3 49.04 -18.00 4.40
N ALA A 4 49.15 -16.78 4.96
CA ALA A 4 48.01 -15.92 5.31
C ALA A 4 47.29 -15.33 4.08
N ALA A 5 47.94 -15.26 2.92
CA ALA A 5 47.36 -14.62 1.72
C ALA A 5 46.33 -15.49 0.96
N TRP A 6 46.23 -16.78 1.27
CA TRP A 6 45.36 -17.73 0.54
C TRP A 6 44.09 -18.13 1.31
N LEU A 7 43.90 -17.62 2.52
CA LEU A 7 42.71 -17.89 3.35
C LEU A 7 41.78 -16.67 3.51
N CYS A 8 42.15 -15.49 2.99
CA CYS A 8 41.30 -14.31 3.04
C CYS A 8 40.40 -14.26 1.80
N PHE A 9 39.34 -15.06 1.80
CA PHE A 9 38.25 -14.84 0.85
C PHE A 9 37.64 -13.46 1.16
N PRO A 10 37.43 -12.59 0.15
CA PRO A 10 36.78 -11.31 0.39
C PRO A 10 35.38 -11.55 0.96
N ASP A 11 34.99 -10.72 1.92
CA ASP A 11 33.66 -10.77 2.52
C ASP A 11 32.56 -10.74 1.45
N PHE A 12 31.54 -11.57 1.60
CA PHE A 12 30.44 -11.64 0.66
C PHE A 12 29.39 -10.60 1.03
N ASP A 13 29.20 -9.60 0.17
CA ASP A 13 28.22 -8.55 0.43
C ASP A 13 26.78 -9.04 0.23
N GLU A 14 26.09 -9.40 1.32
CA GLU A 14 24.70 -9.86 1.27
C GLU A 14 23.72 -8.76 0.84
N CYS A 15 24.10 -7.48 0.89
CA CYS A 15 23.27 -6.36 0.44
C CYS A 15 23.14 -6.30 -1.09
N THR A 16 23.97 -7.04 -1.82
CA THR A 16 23.83 -7.24 -3.27
C THR A 16 22.70 -8.22 -3.62
N VAL A 17 22.22 -9.00 -2.65
CA VAL A 17 21.13 -9.97 -2.83
C VAL A 17 19.79 -9.30 -2.53
N TYR A 18 18.91 -9.28 -3.54
CA TYR A 18 17.56 -8.73 -3.38
C TYR A 18 16.77 -9.49 -2.31
N GLY A 19 16.16 -8.76 -1.39
CA GLY A 19 15.33 -9.32 -0.32
C GLY A 19 16.09 -9.75 0.94
N THR A 20 17.41 -9.52 1.04
CA THR A 20 18.18 -9.72 2.28
C THR A 20 17.59 -8.91 3.44
N CYS A 21 17.36 -7.62 3.19
CA CYS A 21 16.62 -6.72 4.08
C CYS A 21 15.37 -6.21 3.36
N SER A 22 14.30 -5.95 4.11
CA SER A 22 13.08 -5.34 3.54
C SER A 22 13.25 -3.88 3.12
N GLN A 23 14.20 -3.16 3.75
CA GLN A 23 14.47 -1.75 3.50
C GLN A 23 15.99 -1.50 3.38
N SER A 24 16.64 -0.98 4.44
CA SER A 24 18.04 -0.60 4.39
C SER A 24 18.94 -1.75 4.82
N CYS A 25 20.02 -1.98 4.08
CA CYS A 25 21.04 -2.99 4.35
C CYS A 25 22.41 -2.33 4.51
N THR A 26 23.19 -2.79 5.49
CA THR A 26 24.58 -2.36 5.70
C THR A 26 25.44 -3.61 5.82
N ASN A 27 26.32 -3.80 4.85
CA ASN A 27 27.28 -4.90 4.86
C ASN A 27 28.33 -4.69 5.95
N THR A 28 28.71 -5.76 6.63
CA THR A 28 29.74 -5.76 7.68
C THR A 28 30.66 -6.95 7.46
N GLU A 29 31.91 -6.89 7.93
CA GLU A 29 32.82 -8.02 7.71
C GLU A 29 32.28 -9.32 8.35
N GLY A 30 31.97 -10.32 7.52
CA GLY A 30 31.42 -11.61 7.89
C GLY A 30 29.91 -11.63 8.14
N SER A 31 29.18 -10.53 7.91
CA SER A 31 27.73 -10.44 8.15
C SER A 31 27.08 -9.19 7.55
N TYR A 32 25.84 -8.91 7.94
CA TYR A 32 25.16 -7.66 7.58
C TYR A 32 24.18 -7.25 8.67
N THR A 33 23.77 -5.99 8.62
CA THR A 33 22.72 -5.46 9.49
C THR A 33 21.62 -4.81 8.67
N CYS A 34 20.37 -5.08 9.02
CA CYS A 34 19.22 -4.41 8.43
C CYS A 34 18.72 -3.29 9.35
N SER A 35 18.26 -2.21 8.74
CA SER A 35 17.61 -1.10 9.45
C SER A 35 16.37 -0.61 8.70
N CYS A 36 15.49 0.07 9.43
CA CYS A 36 14.23 0.58 8.90
C CYS A 36 14.25 2.12 8.86
N VAL A 37 13.59 2.68 7.84
CA VAL A 37 13.40 4.12 7.74
C VAL A 37 12.43 4.63 8.81
N GLU A 38 12.38 5.95 8.99
CA GLU A 38 11.44 6.59 9.91
C GLU A 38 9.99 6.16 9.60
N GLY A 39 9.20 5.94 10.65
CA GLY A 39 7.84 5.40 10.53
C GLY A 39 7.76 3.87 10.48
N TYR A 40 8.88 3.13 10.56
CA TYR A 40 8.91 1.67 10.59
C TYR A 40 9.68 1.12 11.80
N LEU A 41 9.42 -0.15 12.14
CA LEU A 41 10.03 -0.90 13.24
C LEU A 41 10.61 -2.22 12.72
N LEU A 42 11.87 -2.47 13.07
CA LEU A 42 12.55 -3.73 12.77
C LEU A 42 11.87 -4.87 13.53
N GLN A 43 11.54 -5.94 12.83
CA GLN A 43 10.90 -7.13 13.38
C GLN A 43 11.93 -8.08 14.04
N PRO A 44 11.50 -9.05 14.87
CA PRO A 44 12.40 -9.98 15.55
C PRO A 44 13.26 -10.87 14.64
N ASP A 45 12.93 -10.94 13.35
CA ASP A 45 13.75 -11.63 12.34
C ASP A 45 14.99 -10.82 11.92
N ASN A 46 15.14 -9.58 12.43
CA ASN A 46 16.20 -8.62 12.10
C ASN A 46 16.33 -8.31 10.61
N ARG A 47 15.27 -8.50 9.82
CA ARG A 47 15.26 -8.27 8.37
C ARG A 47 14.03 -7.51 7.88
N SER A 48 12.89 -7.77 8.50
CA SER A 48 11.61 -7.21 8.11
C SER A 48 11.32 -5.90 8.84
N CYS A 49 10.75 -4.94 8.12
CA CYS A 49 10.33 -3.65 8.65
C CYS A 49 8.80 -3.57 8.61
N LYS A 50 8.18 -3.34 9.76
CA LYS A 50 6.73 -3.15 9.88
C LYS A 50 6.43 -1.68 10.15
N ALA A 51 5.46 -1.11 9.43
CA ALA A 51 5.04 0.25 9.68
C ALA A 51 4.59 0.43 11.13
N LYS A 52 4.99 1.55 11.74
CA LYS A 52 4.38 2.05 12.97
C LYS A 52 2.93 2.39 12.63
N ASN A 53 1.98 1.78 13.33
CA ASN A 53 0.58 2.16 13.20
C ASN A 53 0.41 3.50 13.94
N GLU A 54 0.65 4.60 13.23
CA GLU A 54 0.42 5.95 13.73
C GLU A 54 -0.59 6.65 12.81
N PRO A 55 -1.81 6.96 13.31
CA PRO A 55 -2.28 6.71 14.68
C PRO A 55 -2.69 5.24 14.92
N VAL A 56 -2.59 4.79 16.18
CA VAL A 56 -2.77 3.36 16.58
C VAL A 56 -4.18 2.83 16.28
N ASP A 57 -5.15 3.72 16.24
CA ASP A 57 -6.56 3.45 15.96
C ASP A 57 -6.88 3.29 14.46
N ARG A 58 -5.88 3.44 13.58
CA ARG A 58 -6.05 3.28 12.13
C ARG A 58 -5.31 2.03 11.60
N PRO A 59 -5.95 0.85 11.61
CA PRO A 59 -5.33 -0.37 11.11
C PRO A 59 -5.17 -0.35 9.58
N PRO A 60 -4.19 -1.08 9.03
CA PRO A 60 -4.06 -1.26 7.59
C PRO A 60 -5.23 -2.09 7.06
N VAL A 61 -5.83 -1.63 5.97
CA VAL A 61 -6.99 -2.23 5.31
C VAL A 61 -6.75 -2.29 3.82
N LEU A 62 -7.17 -3.39 3.21
CA LEU A 62 -7.18 -3.59 1.79
C LEU A 62 -8.55 -3.22 1.24
N LEU A 63 -8.62 -2.17 0.42
CA LEU A 63 -9.78 -1.86 -0.40
C LEU A 63 -9.70 -2.72 -1.67
N ILE A 64 -10.83 -3.30 -2.08
CA ILE A 64 -10.90 -4.19 -3.25
C ILE A 64 -12.12 -3.80 -4.06
N ALA A 65 -11.92 -3.26 -5.26
CA ALA A 65 -12.99 -3.07 -6.21
C ALA A 65 -13.29 -4.38 -6.96
N ASN A 66 -14.57 -4.76 -7.02
CA ASN A 66 -15.07 -5.78 -7.93
C ASN A 66 -16.13 -5.16 -8.88
N SER A 67 -16.73 -5.98 -9.75
CA SER A 67 -17.72 -5.50 -10.73
C SER A 67 -19.03 -4.97 -10.11
N GLN A 68 -19.28 -5.26 -8.84
CA GLN A 68 -20.51 -4.95 -8.12
C GLN A 68 -20.33 -3.87 -7.04
N ASN A 69 -19.20 -3.87 -6.32
CA ASN A 69 -18.96 -3.00 -5.18
C ASN A 69 -17.46 -2.85 -4.86
N ILE A 70 -17.17 -1.93 -3.93
CA ILE A 70 -15.88 -1.79 -3.27
C ILE A 70 -15.98 -2.46 -1.90
N LEU A 71 -15.12 -3.45 -1.66
CA LEU A 71 -15.00 -4.19 -0.40
C LEU A 71 -13.81 -3.69 0.40
N ALA A 72 -13.83 -3.96 1.70
CA ALA A 72 -12.71 -3.68 2.59
C ALA A 72 -12.47 -4.85 3.54
N THR A 73 -11.21 -5.24 3.66
CA THR A 73 -10.78 -6.33 4.54
C THR A 73 -9.51 -5.93 5.29
N TYR A 74 -9.39 -6.37 6.54
CA TYR A 74 -8.13 -6.23 7.27
C TYR A 74 -7.06 -7.12 6.63
N LEU A 75 -5.78 -6.84 6.88
CA LEU A 75 -4.69 -7.71 6.41
C LEU A 75 -4.75 -9.13 6.99
N SER A 76 -5.53 -9.36 8.05
CA SER A 76 -5.84 -10.69 8.60
C SER A 76 -6.88 -11.47 7.78
N GLY A 77 -7.50 -10.85 6.78
CA GLY A 77 -8.60 -11.42 5.99
C GLY A 77 -9.98 -11.24 6.62
N ALA A 78 -10.07 -10.69 7.84
CA ALA A 78 -11.35 -10.40 8.48
C ALA A 78 -12.08 -9.25 7.75
N PRO A 79 -13.40 -9.38 7.49
CA PRO A 79 -14.16 -8.31 6.82
C PRO A 79 -14.30 -7.09 7.73
N VAL A 80 -14.31 -5.89 7.13
CA VAL A 80 -14.60 -4.66 7.85
C VAL A 80 -16.13 -4.51 7.98
N PRO A 81 -16.70 -4.49 9.20
CA PRO A 81 -18.14 -4.75 9.42
C PRO A 81 -19.10 -3.62 8.98
N ASN A 82 -18.63 -2.46 8.49
CA ASN A 82 -19.47 -1.28 8.27
C ASN A 82 -19.25 -0.58 6.92
N ILE A 83 -18.57 -1.21 5.96
CA ILE A 83 -18.51 -0.68 4.60
C ILE A 83 -19.75 -1.14 3.86
N THR A 84 -20.75 -0.26 3.80
CA THR A 84 -21.93 -0.46 2.97
C THR A 84 -21.49 -0.50 1.50
N PRO A 85 -21.95 -1.47 0.70
CA PRO A 85 -21.61 -1.54 -0.71
C PRO A 85 -22.09 -0.27 -1.40
N THR A 86 -21.18 0.51 -1.98
CA THR A 86 -21.55 1.51 -2.98
C THR A 86 -22.21 0.80 -4.16
N SER A 87 -23.17 1.46 -4.83
CA SER A 87 -23.65 1.07 -6.16
C SER A 87 -22.58 1.36 -7.23
N ALA A 88 -21.36 0.91 -6.99
CA ALA A 88 -20.21 1.08 -7.86
C ALA A 88 -20.22 -0.08 -8.88
N LYS A 89 -21.24 -0.08 -9.73
CA LYS A 89 -21.26 -0.99 -10.90
C LYS A 89 -20.09 -0.63 -11.80
N GLN A 90 -19.40 -1.65 -12.32
CA GLN A 90 -18.34 -1.50 -13.34
C GLN A 90 -17.20 -0.56 -12.93
N THR A 91 -16.60 -0.83 -11.76
CA THR A 91 -15.37 -0.14 -11.34
C THR A 91 -14.15 -0.81 -11.97
N THR A 92 -13.37 -0.06 -12.74
CA THR A 92 -12.16 -0.59 -13.42
C THR A 92 -10.87 -0.24 -12.69
N ALA A 93 -10.82 0.94 -12.06
CA ALA A 93 -9.66 1.45 -11.33
C ALA A 93 -10.11 2.25 -10.11
N MET A 94 -9.30 2.21 -9.05
CA MET A 94 -9.52 2.96 -7.81
C MET A 94 -8.20 3.49 -7.27
N ASP A 95 -8.25 4.61 -6.56
CA ASP A 95 -7.13 5.18 -5.84
C ASP A 95 -7.62 5.79 -4.52
N PHE A 96 -6.72 5.97 -3.55
CA PHE A 96 -7.04 6.42 -2.20
C PHE A 96 -6.16 7.60 -1.78
N ASN A 97 -6.79 8.72 -1.44
CA ASN A 97 -6.16 9.85 -0.78
C ASN A 97 -6.18 9.66 0.74
N TYR A 98 -5.00 9.39 1.31
CA TYR A 98 -4.83 9.16 2.74
C TYR A 98 -5.07 10.40 3.60
N VAL A 99 -4.73 11.60 3.10
CA VAL A 99 -4.86 12.86 3.85
C VAL A 99 -6.33 13.23 4.04
N GLU A 100 -7.16 12.97 3.04
CA GLU A 100 -8.59 13.32 3.04
C GLU A 100 -9.51 12.15 3.43
N ASP A 101 -8.96 10.95 3.64
CA ASP A 101 -9.70 9.69 3.75
C ASP A 101 -10.67 9.47 2.58
N THR A 102 -10.24 9.81 1.36
CA THR A 102 -11.13 9.78 0.19
C THR A 102 -10.70 8.68 -0.76
N VAL A 103 -11.63 7.80 -1.13
CA VAL A 103 -11.44 6.88 -2.25
C VAL A 103 -12.04 7.48 -3.50
N CYS A 104 -11.33 7.38 -4.60
CA CYS A 104 -11.82 7.74 -5.92
C CYS A 104 -11.79 6.52 -6.83
N TRP A 105 -12.81 6.35 -7.66
CA TRP A 105 -12.92 5.23 -8.57
C TRP A 105 -13.52 5.66 -9.91
N VAL A 106 -13.06 5.00 -10.98
CA VAL A 106 -13.60 5.20 -12.31
C VAL A 106 -14.87 4.37 -12.44
N HIS A 107 -16.00 5.06 -12.59
CA HIS A 107 -17.28 4.44 -12.92
C HIS A 107 -17.47 4.46 -14.43
N VAL A 108 -17.50 3.28 -15.05
CA VAL A 108 -17.76 3.13 -16.48
C VAL A 108 -19.26 2.91 -16.65
N GLY A 109 -19.96 3.85 -17.28
CA GLY A 109 -21.35 3.65 -17.70
C GLY A 109 -21.46 2.80 -18.96
N ASP A 110 -22.68 2.60 -19.46
CA ASP A 110 -22.96 1.81 -20.67
C ASP A 110 -22.39 2.45 -21.96
N SER A 111 -21.95 3.71 -21.90
CA SER A 111 -21.31 4.44 -23.00
C SER A 111 -20.09 5.23 -22.54
N ALA A 112 -19.16 5.50 -23.47
CA ALA A 112 -17.91 6.22 -23.17
C ALA A 112 -18.13 7.66 -22.66
N SER A 113 -19.26 8.30 -23.00
CA SER A 113 -19.64 9.62 -22.49
C SER A 113 -20.17 9.59 -21.04
N GLN A 114 -20.47 8.40 -20.51
CA GLN A 114 -20.94 8.20 -19.14
C GLN A 114 -19.82 7.77 -18.19
N THR A 115 -18.57 7.64 -18.68
CA THR A 115 -17.42 7.39 -17.82
C THR A 115 -17.16 8.62 -16.95
N VAL A 116 -17.29 8.46 -15.64
CA VAL A 116 -17.09 9.53 -14.65
C VAL A 116 -16.17 9.08 -13.54
N LEU A 117 -15.39 10.01 -13.00
CA LEU A 117 -14.59 9.78 -11.81
C LEU A 117 -15.48 10.06 -10.59
N LYS A 118 -15.72 9.06 -9.75
CA LYS A 118 -16.43 9.24 -8.49
C LYS A 118 -15.45 9.29 -7.35
N CYS A 119 -15.70 10.13 -6.36
CA CYS A 119 -14.92 10.19 -5.13
C CYS A 119 -15.87 10.23 -3.94
N ALA A 120 -15.53 9.53 -2.86
CA ALA A 120 -16.27 9.55 -1.61
C ALA A 120 -15.33 9.40 -0.42
N ARG A 121 -15.68 10.06 0.68
CA ARG A 121 -14.92 10.00 1.93
C ARG A 121 -15.31 8.77 2.71
N ILE A 122 -14.34 8.12 3.37
CA ILE A 122 -14.55 6.93 4.20
C ILE A 122 -13.97 7.16 5.61
N PRO A 123 -14.61 8.02 6.43
CA PRO A 123 -14.15 8.27 7.78
C PRO A 123 -14.22 7.00 8.63
N ASN A 124 -13.10 6.63 9.25
CA ASN A 124 -13.01 5.49 10.17
C ASN A 124 -13.54 4.17 9.60
N LEU A 125 -13.55 4.00 8.27
CA LEU A 125 -14.08 2.81 7.60
C LEU A 125 -15.55 2.48 7.94
N LYS A 126 -16.36 3.51 8.22
CA LYS A 126 -17.79 3.39 8.59
C LYS A 126 -18.75 3.67 7.41
N GLY A 127 -18.30 3.44 6.18
CA GLY A 127 -19.08 3.66 4.96
C GLY A 127 -18.69 4.92 4.20
N PHE A 128 -19.35 5.12 3.06
CA PHE A 128 -19.07 6.19 2.12
C PHE A 128 -19.95 7.41 2.39
N VAL A 129 -19.32 8.57 2.56
CA VAL A 129 -20.01 9.86 2.73
C VAL A 129 -19.52 10.85 1.68
N GLU A 130 -20.32 11.89 1.43
CA GLU A 130 -19.96 12.99 0.52
C GLU A 130 -19.56 12.51 -0.90
N GLU A 131 -20.30 11.54 -1.44
CA GLU A 131 -20.06 11.05 -2.81
C GLU A 131 -20.25 12.19 -3.83
N ARG A 132 -19.23 12.38 -4.66
CA ARG A 132 -19.22 13.38 -5.74
C ARG A 132 -18.76 12.77 -7.05
N SER A 133 -19.34 13.23 -8.15
CA SER A 133 -18.94 12.87 -9.51
C SER A 133 -18.15 14.01 -10.15
N ILE A 134 -16.99 13.69 -10.72
CA ILE A 134 -16.11 14.59 -11.44
C ILE A 134 -16.20 14.22 -12.92
N ASN A 135 -16.63 15.17 -13.75
CA ASN A 135 -16.72 14.96 -15.18
C ASN A 135 -15.33 15.11 -15.83
N ILE A 136 -14.81 13.98 -16.30
CA ILE A 136 -13.45 13.87 -16.85
C ILE A 136 -13.34 14.57 -18.22
N SER A 137 -14.44 14.54 -19.01
CA SER A 137 -14.48 15.13 -20.36
C SER A 137 -14.35 16.65 -20.40
N LEU A 138 -14.71 17.35 -19.31
CA LEU A 138 -14.56 18.81 -19.17
C LEU A 138 -13.21 19.22 -18.55
N SER A 139 -12.48 18.28 -17.95
CA SER A 139 -11.28 18.57 -17.14
C SER A 139 -9.97 18.42 -17.92
N LEU A 140 -10.01 17.83 -19.12
CA LEU A 140 -8.86 17.66 -20.03
C LEU A 140 -8.64 18.85 -20.99
N HIS A 141 -9.51 19.87 -20.95
CA HIS A 141 -9.45 21.05 -21.82
C HIS A 141 -9.05 22.34 -21.07
N ARG A 142 -8.28 22.25 -19.98
CA ARG A 142 -7.75 23.43 -19.29
C ARG A 142 -6.25 23.32 -19.04
#